data_AF-A0A2V8SWB0-F1
#
_entry.id   AF-A0A2V8SWB0-F1
#
_cell.length_a   1.000
_cell.length_b   1.000
_cell.length_c   1.000
_cell.angle_alpha   90.00
_cell.angle_beta   90.00
_cell.angle_gamma   90.00
#
_symmetry.space_group_name_H-M   'P 1'
#
loop_
_entity.id
_entity.type
_entity.pdbx_description
1 polymer ?
#
loop_
_entity_poly.entity_id
_entity_poly.type
_entity_poly.pdbx_seq_one_letter_code
_entity_poly.pdbx_strand_id
1 'polypeptide(L)'
;MNAVLVRFFKVMLFAGALAVLGPVLTFVVIMLMSPGAHLRSDVSQEELVRTLSGALAIWFGVMFLVGFVSFVAGLPRKFTVRFDDREAFLARLDAAARSVRYRPRGFDGERLVYKPPFYALLAEKIVVAVGEREAEISAPQGLRRKLEKKLAA
;
A
#
# COMPACT_ATOMS: atom_id res chain seq x y z
N MET A 1 -2.82 -10.00 -16.66
CA MET A 1 -2.10 -10.26 -15.39
C MET A 1 -3.03 -9.89 -14.23
N ASN A 2 -3.27 -10.80 -13.28
CA ASN A 2 -4.29 -10.64 -12.23
C ASN A 2 -3.94 -9.43 -11.33
N ALA A 3 -4.88 -8.50 -11.08
CA ALA A 3 -4.61 -7.25 -10.33
C ALA A 3 -4.05 -7.51 -8.92
N VAL A 4 -4.46 -8.63 -8.31
CA VAL A 4 -3.94 -9.15 -7.04
C VAL A 4 -2.45 -9.47 -7.13
N LEU A 5 -2.00 -10.10 -8.23
CA LEU A 5 -0.61 -10.48 -8.43
C LEU A 5 0.29 -9.26 -8.60
N VAL A 6 -0.17 -8.26 -9.37
CA VAL A 6 0.54 -6.98 -9.54
C VAL A 6 0.73 -6.29 -8.18
N ARG A 7 -0.31 -6.26 -7.36
CA ARG A 7 -0.26 -5.70 -6.01
C ARG A 7 0.72 -6.46 -5.11
N PHE A 8 0.65 -7.80 -5.14
CA PHE A 8 1.57 -8.65 -4.37
C PHE A 8 3.02 -8.32 -4.69
N PHE A 9 3.40 -8.33 -5.97
CA PHE A 9 4.76 -7.98 -6.38
C PHE A 9 5.14 -6.57 -5.96
N LYS A 10 4.26 -5.59 -6.16
CA LYS A 10 4.52 -4.20 -5.79
C LYS A 10 4.79 -4.02 -4.30
N VAL A 11 4.00 -4.67 -3.45
CA VAL A 11 4.14 -4.58 -1.99
C VAL A 11 5.36 -5.37 -1.52
N MET A 12 5.60 -6.57 -2.04
CA MET A 12 6.76 -7.38 -1.70
C MET A 12 8.07 -6.74 -2.15
N LEU A 13 8.09 -6.10 -3.32
CA LEU A 13 9.28 -5.39 -3.82
C LEU A 13 9.56 -4.14 -2.97
N PHE A 14 8.51 -3.42 -2.56
CA PHE A 14 8.66 -2.30 -1.62
C PHE A 14 9.17 -2.75 -0.24
N ALA A 15 8.59 -3.82 0.30
CA ALA A 15 9.01 -4.40 1.58
C ALA A 15 10.45 -4.95 1.50
N GLY A 16 10.81 -5.61 0.40
CA GLY A 16 12.15 -6.09 0.14
C GLY A 16 13.17 -4.95 0.02
N ALA A 17 12.83 -3.87 -0.66
CA ALA A 17 13.69 -2.68 -0.72
C ALA A 17 13.94 -2.10 0.68
N LEU A 18 12.91 -1.98 1.51
CA LEU A 18 13.04 -1.54 2.90
C LEU A 18 13.85 -2.53 3.77
N ALA A 19 13.69 -3.84 3.53
CA ALA A 19 14.43 -4.89 4.23
C ALA A 19 15.94 -4.80 3.96
N VAL A 20 16.35 -4.35 2.77
CA VAL A 20 17.76 -4.11 2.42
C VAL A 20 18.24 -2.73 2.87
N LEU A 21 17.43 -1.69 2.69
CA LEU A 21 17.77 -0.31 3.05
C LEU A 21 18.08 -0.14 4.54
N GLY A 22 17.32 -0.80 5.42
CA GLY A 22 17.53 -0.72 6.87
C GLY A 22 18.95 -1.12 7.29
N PRO A 23 19.41 -2.36 7.00
CA PRO A 23 20.76 -2.82 7.30
C PRO A 23 21.85 -1.96 6.64
N VAL A 24 21.66 -1.53 5.39
CA VAL A 24 22.64 -0.67 4.69
C VAL A 24 22.78 0.68 5.39
N LEU A 25 21.67 1.33 5.75
CA LEU A 25 21.71 2.60 6.48
C LEU A 25 22.35 2.44 7.85
N THR A 26 22.00 1.38 8.59
CA THR A 26 22.61 1.08 9.89
C THR A 26 24.12 0.87 9.75
N PHE A 27 24.57 0.12 8.74
CA PHE A 27 25.99 -0.10 8.47
C PHE A 27 26.72 1.21 8.14
N VAL A 28 26.15 2.05 7.28
CA VAL A 28 26.73 3.36 6.93
C VAL A 28 26.81 4.27 8.16
N VAL A 29 25.77 4.31 9.00
CA VAL A 29 25.77 5.09 10.24
C VAL A 29 26.85 4.61 11.20
N ILE A 30 26.99 3.30 11.39
CA ILE A 30 28.04 2.72 12.23
C ILE A 30 29.43 3.10 11.68
N MET A 31 29.65 2.99 10.37
CA MET A 31 30.92 3.33 9.74
C MET A 31 31.27 4.82 9.90
N LEU A 32 30.29 5.72 9.73
CA LEU A 32 30.50 7.17 9.84
C LEU A 32 30.67 7.65 11.29
N MET A 33 29.98 7.02 12.24
CA MET A 33 30.08 7.37 13.67
C MET A 33 31.27 6.71 14.38
N SER A 34 32.00 5.84 13.70
CA SER A 34 33.08 5.06 14.30
C SER A 34 34.44 5.25 13.61
N PRO A 35 35.09 6.41 13.79
CA PRO A 35 36.50 6.52 13.51
C PRO A 35 37.28 5.81 14.63
N GLY A 36 37.29 4.48 14.62
CA GLY A 36 38.12 3.65 15.50
C GLY A 36 37.41 2.78 16.54
N ALA A 37 36.21 2.23 16.29
CA ALA A 37 35.71 1.15 17.15
C ALA A 37 36.60 -0.08 17.00
N HIS A 38 37.54 -0.22 17.92
CA HIS A 38 38.08 -1.50 18.29
C HIS A 38 36.90 -2.35 18.78
N LEU A 39 36.52 -3.37 17.99
CA LEU A 39 35.71 -4.47 18.47
C LEU A 39 36.34 -4.95 19.78
N ARG A 40 35.58 -4.91 20.90
CA ARG A 40 36.05 -5.46 22.18
C ARG A 40 36.58 -6.87 21.90
N SER A 41 37.81 -7.14 22.33
CA SER A 41 38.49 -8.44 22.20
C SER A 41 37.71 -9.60 22.82
N ASP A 42 36.71 -9.30 23.66
CA ASP A 42 35.97 -10.26 24.45
C ASP A 42 34.77 -10.88 23.69
N VAL A 43 34.49 -10.43 22.46
CA VAL A 43 33.41 -10.99 21.63
C VAL A 43 34.01 -11.94 20.60
N SER A 44 33.70 -13.24 20.72
CA SER A 44 34.10 -14.21 19.71
C SER A 44 33.43 -13.89 18.36
N GLN A 45 34.16 -14.09 17.25
CA GLN A 45 33.61 -13.85 15.90
C GLN A 45 32.34 -14.67 15.64
N GLU A 46 32.24 -15.87 16.21
CA GLU A 46 31.06 -16.73 16.11
C GLU A 46 29.84 -16.11 16.80
N GLU A 47 30.01 -15.53 17.99
CA GLU A 47 28.94 -14.88 18.74
C GLU A 47 28.48 -13.60 18.04
N LEU A 48 29.40 -12.83 17.46
CA LEU A 48 29.10 -11.67 16.63
C LEU A 48 28.27 -12.06 15.39
N VAL A 49 28.72 -13.06 14.61
CA VAL A 49 28.02 -13.54 13.41
C VAL A 49 26.65 -14.11 13.75
N ARG A 50 26.53 -14.87 14.85
CA ARG A 50 25.24 -15.41 15.32
C ARG A 50 24.27 -14.32 15.72
N THR A 51 24.76 -13.26 16.37
CA THR A 51 23.93 -12.13 16.80
C THR A 51 23.48 -11.29 15.59
N LEU A 52 24.38 -11.00 14.65
CA LEU A 52 24.07 -10.29 13.41
C LEU A 52 23.10 -11.08 12.51
N SER A 53 23.34 -12.38 12.33
CA SER A 53 22.43 -13.23 11.54
C SER A 53 21.04 -13.34 12.19
N GLY A 54 20.97 -13.47 13.52
CA GLY A 54 19.71 -13.44 14.26
C GLY A 54 18.97 -12.11 14.12
N ALA A 55 19.67 -10.99 14.30
CA ALA A 55 19.08 -9.65 14.16
C ALA A 55 18.59 -9.38 12.72
N LEU A 56 19.36 -9.78 11.72
CA LEU A 56 18.96 -9.69 10.32
C LEU A 56 17.74 -10.58 10.04
N ALA A 57 17.74 -11.84 10.48
CA ALA A 57 16.61 -12.74 10.29
C ALA A 57 15.31 -12.18 10.91
N ILE A 58 15.39 -11.63 12.12
CA ILE A 58 14.26 -10.96 12.79
C ILE A 58 13.81 -9.75 11.97
N TRP A 59 14.73 -8.90 11.52
CA TRP A 59 14.41 -7.72 10.71
C TRP A 59 13.70 -8.09 9.40
N PHE A 60 14.26 -9.05 8.66
CA PHE A 60 13.63 -9.57 7.44
C PHE A 60 12.25 -10.15 7.71
N GLY A 61 12.08 -10.91 8.80
CA GLY A 61 10.79 -11.46 9.22
C GLY A 61 9.75 -10.37 9.52
N VAL A 62 10.14 -9.32 10.26
CA VAL A 62 9.28 -8.17 10.56
C VAL A 62 8.89 -7.44 9.28
N MET A 63 9.86 -7.16 8.39
CA MET A 63 9.60 -6.46 7.13
C MET A 63 8.70 -7.26 6.20
N PHE A 64 8.88 -8.58 6.14
CA PHE A 64 7.98 -9.47 5.41
C PHE A 64 6.55 -9.42 5.98
N LEU A 65 6.40 -9.51 7.31
CA LEU A 65 5.09 -9.43 7.96
C LEU A 65 4.40 -8.08 7.71
N VAL A 66 5.13 -6.97 7.81
CA VAL A 66 4.62 -5.63 7.49
C VAL A 66 4.19 -5.54 6.03
N GLY A 67 4.99 -6.09 5.11
CA GLY A 67 4.64 -6.20 3.70
C GLY A 67 3.36 -7.01 3.49
N PHE A 68 3.24 -8.18 4.13
CA PHE A 68 2.08 -9.04 4.02
C PHE A 68 0.80 -8.38 4.55
N VAL A 69 0.86 -7.75 5.72
CA VAL A 69 -0.27 -6.99 6.29
C VAL A 69 -0.66 -5.84 5.35
N SER A 70 0.31 -5.10 4.81
CA SER A 70 0.05 -4.00 3.86
C SER A 70 -0.56 -4.48 2.54
N PHE A 71 -0.19 -5.69 2.10
CA PHE A 71 -0.78 -6.33 0.93
C PHE A 71 -2.26 -6.63 1.18
N VAL A 72 -2.57 -7.36 2.26
CA VAL A 72 -3.94 -7.76 2.63
C VAL A 72 -4.82 -6.54 2.88
N ALA A 73 -4.34 -5.57 3.66
CA ALA A 73 -5.13 -4.41 4.09
C ALA A 73 -5.52 -3.48 2.93
N GLY A 74 -4.75 -3.45 1.83
CA GLY A 74 -5.09 -2.61 0.68
C GLY A 74 -5.64 -3.39 -0.51
N LEU A 75 -6.01 -4.66 -0.36
CA LEU A 75 -6.78 -5.36 -1.38
C LEU A 75 -8.08 -4.57 -1.67
N PRO A 76 -8.42 -4.37 -2.95
CA PRO A 76 -9.64 -3.67 -3.29
C PRO A 76 -10.83 -4.52 -2.88
N ARG A 77 -11.82 -3.89 -2.23
CA ARG A 77 -13.10 -4.53 -1.94
C ARG A 77 -14.18 -3.91 -2.81
N LYS A 78 -15.01 -4.79 -3.35
CA LYS A 78 -16.19 -4.43 -4.11
C LYS A 78 -17.36 -4.18 -3.15
N PHE A 79 -18.16 -3.18 -3.45
CA PHE A 79 -19.44 -2.91 -2.81
C PHE A 79 -20.38 -2.26 -3.82
N THR A 80 -21.67 -2.47 -3.65
CA THR A 80 -22.69 -1.95 -4.56
C THR A 80 -23.42 -0.79 -3.89
N VAL A 81 -23.66 0.27 -4.65
CA VAL A 81 -24.45 1.43 -4.22
C VAL A 81 -25.61 1.60 -5.19
N ARG A 82 -26.83 1.68 -4.66
CA ARG A 82 -28.04 1.98 -5.44
C ARG A 82 -28.22 3.49 -5.56
N PHE A 83 -28.71 3.94 -6.71
CA PHE A 83 -28.99 5.35 -6.96
C PHE A 83 -30.21 5.50 -7.89
N ASP A 84 -30.98 6.57 -7.69
CA ASP A 84 -32.17 6.86 -8.50
C ASP A 84 -31.84 7.74 -9.72
N ASP A 85 -30.92 8.71 -9.55
CA ASP A 85 -30.45 9.61 -10.60
C ASP A 85 -28.96 9.39 -10.86
N ARG A 86 -28.65 9.01 -12.11
CA ARG A 86 -27.28 8.73 -12.56
C ARG A 86 -26.40 9.98 -12.55
N GLU A 87 -26.91 11.15 -12.95
CA GLU A 87 -26.08 12.36 -13.03
C GLU A 87 -25.74 12.88 -11.63
N ALA A 88 -26.73 12.92 -10.75
CA ALA A 88 -26.53 13.25 -9.34
C ALA A 88 -25.55 12.29 -8.66
N PHE A 89 -25.65 10.98 -8.94
CA PHE A 89 -24.73 9.99 -8.42
C PHE A 89 -23.28 10.23 -8.89
N LEU A 90 -23.09 10.47 -10.19
CA LEU A 90 -21.76 10.74 -10.75
C LEU A 90 -21.12 12.00 -10.14
N ALA A 91 -21.90 13.05 -9.92
CA ALA A 91 -21.42 14.27 -9.26
C ALA A 91 -21.00 14.01 -7.79
N ARG A 92 -21.81 13.25 -7.03
CA ARG A 92 -21.47 12.85 -5.65
C ARG A 92 -20.23 11.96 -5.60
N LEU A 93 -20.11 11.03 -6.55
CA LEU A 93 -18.97 10.14 -6.67
C LEU A 93 -17.68 10.91 -6.97
N ASP A 94 -17.71 11.87 -7.89
CA ASP A 94 -16.55 12.71 -8.18
C ASP A 94 -16.16 13.57 -6.96
N ALA A 95 -17.13 14.16 -6.27
CA ALA A 95 -16.89 14.90 -5.02
C ALA A 95 -16.30 14.00 -3.91
N ALA A 96 -16.81 12.78 -3.76
CA ALA A 96 -16.31 11.80 -2.80
C ALA A 96 -14.87 11.38 -3.14
N ALA A 97 -14.58 11.06 -4.40
CA ALA A 97 -13.25 10.70 -4.87
C ALA A 97 -12.24 11.84 -4.69
N ARG A 98 -12.60 13.08 -5.05
CA ARG A 98 -11.76 14.26 -4.85
C ARG A 98 -11.45 14.51 -3.37
N SER A 99 -12.41 14.25 -2.47
CA SER A 99 -12.20 14.42 -1.03
C SER A 99 -11.16 13.46 -0.43
N VAL A 100 -10.92 12.33 -1.07
CA VAL A 100 -9.84 11.39 -0.71
C VAL A 100 -8.58 11.61 -1.56
N ARG A 101 -8.51 12.74 -2.28
CA ARG A 101 -7.42 13.17 -3.18
C ARG A 101 -7.21 12.27 -4.40
N TYR A 102 -8.24 11.50 -4.78
CA TYR A 102 -8.22 10.74 -6.02
C TYR A 102 -8.64 11.65 -7.17
N ARG A 103 -8.00 11.47 -8.33
CA ARG A 103 -8.29 12.27 -9.53
C ARG A 103 -8.99 11.41 -10.58
N PRO A 104 -10.03 11.92 -11.26
CA PRO A 104 -10.67 11.20 -12.35
C PRO A 104 -9.66 10.99 -13.48
N ARG A 105 -9.60 9.77 -14.00
CA ARG A 105 -8.82 9.42 -15.21
C ARG A 105 -9.71 9.40 -16.46
N GLY A 106 -11.01 9.23 -16.28
CA GLY A 106 -11.98 9.03 -17.35
C GLY A 106 -12.57 7.62 -17.32
N PHE A 107 -13.23 7.25 -18.41
CA PHE A 107 -13.78 5.92 -18.64
C PHE A 107 -12.74 4.99 -19.27
N ASP A 108 -12.63 3.77 -18.73
CA ASP A 108 -11.87 2.65 -19.27
C ASP A 108 -12.89 1.59 -19.70
N GLY A 109 -13.33 1.67 -20.96
CA GLY A 109 -14.53 0.99 -21.45
C GLY A 109 -15.78 1.52 -20.73
N GLU A 110 -16.53 0.62 -20.08
CA GLU A 110 -17.75 0.96 -19.34
C GLU A 110 -17.50 1.37 -17.88
N ARG A 111 -16.23 1.44 -17.45
CA ARG A 111 -15.86 1.67 -16.04
C ARG A 111 -15.25 3.04 -15.85
N LEU A 112 -15.74 3.78 -14.86
CA LEU A 112 -15.13 5.03 -14.43
C LEU A 112 -13.94 4.75 -13.50
N VAL A 113 -12.78 5.32 -13.81
CA VAL A 113 -11.54 5.04 -13.09
C VAL A 113 -10.98 6.30 -12.44
N TYR A 114 -10.66 6.21 -11.14
CA TYR A 114 -9.99 7.25 -10.38
C TYR A 114 -8.59 6.80 -9.94
N LYS A 115 -7.59 7.66 -10.16
CA LYS A 115 -6.20 7.40 -9.77
C LYS A 115 -5.92 7.88 -8.35
N PRO A 116 -5.12 7.13 -7.57
CA PRO A 116 -4.59 7.61 -6.31
C PRO A 116 -3.61 8.77 -6.51
N PRO A 117 -3.31 9.55 -5.45
CA PRO A 117 -2.29 10.59 -5.51
C PRO A 117 -0.89 9.99 -5.76
N PHE A 118 -0.02 10.73 -6.42
CA PHE A 118 1.30 10.24 -6.89
C PHE A 118 2.19 9.71 -5.76
N TYR A 119 2.09 10.27 -4.55
CA TYR A 119 2.87 9.86 -3.39
C TYR A 119 2.33 8.59 -2.71
N ALA A 120 1.10 8.17 -3.01
CA ALA A 120 0.49 6.97 -2.44
C ALA A 120 0.87 5.75 -3.28
N LEU A 121 2.15 5.39 -3.25
CA LEU A 121 2.72 4.35 -4.11
C LEU A 121 1.99 3.02 -4.01
N LEU A 122 1.51 2.60 -2.83
CA LEU A 122 0.82 1.31 -2.65
C LEU A 122 -0.70 1.37 -2.79
N ALA A 123 -1.28 2.53 -3.08
CA ALA A 123 -2.72 2.68 -3.22
C ALA A 123 -3.22 2.11 -4.57
N GLU A 124 -4.37 1.43 -4.54
CA GLU A 124 -5.06 1.01 -5.76
C GLU A 124 -5.91 2.13 -6.35
N LYS A 125 -6.26 1.99 -7.61
CA LYS A 125 -7.28 2.82 -8.26
C LYS A 125 -8.66 2.51 -7.66
N ILE A 126 -9.55 3.50 -7.68
CA ILE A 126 -10.98 3.26 -7.50
C ILE A 126 -11.56 3.01 -8.88
N VAL A 127 -12.34 1.94 -9.02
CA VAL A 127 -12.99 1.56 -10.27
C VAL A 127 -14.48 1.44 -10.02
N VAL A 128 -15.29 2.09 -10.85
CA VAL A 128 -16.75 2.09 -10.71
C VAL A 128 -17.37 1.61 -12.01
N ALA A 129 -18.11 0.51 -11.94
CA ALA A 129 -18.99 0.06 -13.02
C ALA A 129 -20.38 0.61 -12.75
N VAL A 130 -20.87 1.51 -13.62
CA VAL A 130 -22.16 2.20 -13.45
C VAL A 130 -23.20 1.49 -14.31
N GLY A 131 -24.15 0.81 -13.66
CA GLY A 131 -25.34 0.24 -14.30
C GLY A 131 -26.48 1.26 -14.38
N GLU A 132 -27.71 0.79 -14.60
CA GLU A 132 -28.87 1.69 -14.74
C GLU A 132 -29.37 2.29 -13.42
N ARG A 133 -29.35 1.52 -12.33
CA ARG A 133 -29.83 1.93 -10.99
C ARG A 133 -28.89 1.56 -9.85
N GLU A 134 -27.75 0.97 -10.20
CA GLU A 134 -26.74 0.55 -9.23
C GLU A 134 -25.34 0.66 -9.82
N ALA A 135 -24.37 0.94 -8.95
CA ALA A 135 -22.97 0.99 -9.30
C ALA A 135 -22.17 0.02 -8.43
N GLU A 136 -21.35 -0.81 -9.08
CA GLU A 136 -20.36 -1.62 -8.40
C GLU A 136 -19.06 -0.81 -8.26
N ILE A 137 -18.67 -0.52 -7.02
CA ILE A 137 -17.49 0.26 -6.69
C ILE A 137 -16.44 -0.67 -6.11
N SER A 138 -15.26 -0.68 -6.71
CA SER A 138 -14.06 -1.34 -6.22
C SER A 138 -13.11 -0.28 -5.65
N ALA A 139 -12.88 -0.31 -4.33
CA ALA A 139 -12.04 0.66 -3.64
C ALA A 139 -11.16 0.02 -2.56
N PRO A 140 -10.03 0.65 -2.16
CA PRO A 140 -9.24 0.19 -1.02
C PRO A 140 -10.07 0.13 0.27
N GLN A 141 -9.86 -0.90 1.10
CA GLN A 141 -10.65 -1.13 2.33
C GLN A 141 -10.70 0.09 3.26
N GLY A 142 -9.58 0.81 3.43
CA GLY A 142 -9.53 2.02 4.27
C GLY A 142 -10.35 3.19 3.75
N LEU A 143 -10.69 3.22 2.45
CA LEU A 143 -11.51 4.26 1.82
C LEU A 143 -12.97 3.85 1.66
N ARG A 144 -13.26 2.54 1.64
CA ARG A 144 -14.62 2.00 1.50
C ARG A 144 -15.62 2.68 2.43
N ARG A 145 -15.37 2.68 3.74
CA ARG A 145 -16.29 3.29 4.73
C ARG A 145 -16.51 4.79 4.49
N LYS A 146 -15.50 5.51 4.01
CA LYS A 146 -15.63 6.95 3.71
C LYS A 146 -16.45 7.18 2.45
N LEU A 147 -16.25 6.35 1.43
CA LEU A 147 -17.03 6.42 0.18
C LEU A 147 -18.48 6.01 0.42
N GLU A 148 -18.73 4.89 1.11
CA GLU A 148 -20.09 4.44 1.48
C GLU A 148 -20.86 5.54 2.20
N LYS A 149 -20.28 6.17 3.23
CA LYS A 149 -20.94 7.26 3.96
C LYS A 149 -21.28 8.47 3.08
N LYS A 150 -20.44 8.79 2.11
CA LYS A 150 -20.64 9.94 1.22
C LYS A 150 -21.59 9.66 0.07
N LEU A 151 -21.76 8.39 -0.29
CA LEU A 151 -22.63 7.96 -1.38
C LEU A 151 -24.02 7.56 -0.89
N ALA A 152 -24.18 7.26 0.40
CA ALA A 152 -25.47 6.99 1.04
C ALA A 152 -26.21 8.26 1.49
N ALA A 153 -25.57 9.44 1.41
CA ALA A 153 -26.16 10.75 1.67
C ALA A 153 -26.55 11.39 0.34
#